data_AF-A0AA42YW82-F1
#
_entry.id   AF-A0AA42YW82-F1
#
_cell.length_a   1.000
_cell.length_b   1.000
_cell.length_c   1.000
_cell.angle_alpha   90.00
_cell.angle_beta   90.00
_cell.angle_gamma   90.00
#
_symmetry.space_group_name_H-M   'P 1'
#
loop_
_entity.id
_entity.type
_entity.pdbx_description
1 polymer ?
#
loop_
_entity_poly.entity_id
_entity_poly.type
_entity_poly.pdbx_seq_one_letter_code
_entity_poly.pdbx_strand_id
1 'polypeptide(L)'
;MNEERDPRPYLVLTVLLDGSARPAAITRSHGDALERSLMASQGQDIAGLDLVELPIAAPVFKALRQPLAVPAEEIGLYDVFPLASHLAPELRKVAGQFLAAEALWTMEEQGLLGGVPVNVKLDLPTGWERDPKEVHQRLVGAGALDLTESGIETYKAIKAAWDKTN
;
A
#
# COMPACT_ATOMS: atom_id res chain seq x y z
N MET A 1 -16.49 1.39 -29.20
CA MET A 1 -17.42 1.63 -28.09
C MET A 1 -16.57 1.70 -26.84
N ASN A 2 -16.21 2.90 -26.40
CA ASN A 2 -15.52 3.09 -25.12
C ASN A 2 -16.61 2.99 -24.06
N GLU A 3 -16.71 1.85 -23.39
CA GLU A 3 -17.35 1.83 -22.08
C GLU A 3 -16.56 2.83 -21.23
N GLU A 4 -17.22 3.92 -20.81
CA GLU A 4 -16.63 4.92 -19.92
C GLU A 4 -16.21 4.20 -18.64
N ARG A 5 -14.92 3.90 -18.53
CA ARG A 5 -14.31 3.34 -17.32
C ARG A 5 -14.64 4.29 -16.17
N ASP A 6 -15.12 3.74 -15.04
CA ASP A 6 -15.43 4.53 -13.85
C ASP A 6 -14.17 5.34 -13.45
N PRO A 7 -14.24 6.69 -13.53
CA PRO A 7 -13.07 7.54 -13.37
C PRO A 7 -12.58 7.63 -11.93
N ARG A 8 -13.36 7.15 -10.96
CA ARG A 8 -13.03 7.27 -9.55
C ARG A 8 -11.93 6.28 -9.19
N PRO A 9 -10.82 6.71 -8.56
CA PRO A 9 -9.81 5.79 -8.08
C PRO A 9 -10.36 5.00 -6.89
N TYR A 10 -9.98 3.74 -6.78
CA TYR A 10 -10.11 2.98 -5.55
C TYR A 10 -8.84 3.15 -4.74
N LEU A 11 -8.94 3.56 -3.48
CA LEU A 11 -7.76 3.77 -2.64
C LEU A 11 -7.38 2.48 -1.93
N VAL A 12 -6.08 2.22 -1.86
CA VAL A 12 -5.53 1.24 -0.92
C VAL A 12 -4.58 1.95 0.02
N LEU A 13 -4.94 1.92 1.31
CA LEU A 13 -4.08 2.32 2.42
C LEU A 13 -3.21 1.11 2.77
N THR A 14 -1.98 1.10 2.31
CA THR A 14 -1.05 0.01 2.58
C THR A 14 -0.32 0.24 3.89
N VAL A 15 0.07 -0.84 4.57
CA VAL A 15 0.91 -0.75 5.76
C VAL A 15 2.01 -1.81 5.74
N LEU A 16 3.27 -1.38 5.86
CA LEU A 16 4.34 -2.25 6.34
C LEU A 16 4.17 -2.36 7.85
N LEU A 17 3.78 -3.52 8.36
CA LEU A 17 3.43 -3.71 9.77
C LEU A 17 4.52 -4.48 10.51
N ASP A 18 4.92 -4.01 11.69
CA ASP A 18 5.75 -4.80 12.61
C ASP A 18 4.98 -6.07 13.02
N GLY A 19 5.40 -7.22 12.50
CA GLY A 19 4.77 -8.51 12.77
C GLY A 19 4.82 -8.96 14.24
N SER A 20 5.53 -8.24 15.11
CA SER A 20 5.55 -8.46 16.56
C SER A 20 4.61 -7.53 17.35
N ALA A 21 3.93 -6.59 16.68
CA ALA A 21 3.05 -5.63 17.32
C ALA A 21 1.85 -6.29 18.02
N ARG A 22 1.41 -5.70 19.12
CA ARG A 22 0.24 -6.19 19.87
C ARG A 22 -1.05 -5.78 19.17
N PRO A 23 -2.10 -6.63 19.15
CA PRO A 23 -3.37 -6.33 18.47
C PRO A 23 -4.02 -4.98 18.85
N ALA A 24 -3.92 -4.57 20.11
CA ALA A 24 -4.46 -3.29 20.55
C ALA A 24 -3.71 -2.07 19.97
N ALA A 25 -2.39 -2.18 19.81
CA ALA A 25 -1.60 -1.14 19.17
C ALA A 25 -1.91 -1.08 17.67
N ILE A 26 -2.02 -2.25 17.03
CA ILE A 26 -2.41 -2.40 15.62
C ILE A 26 -3.75 -1.71 15.37
N THR A 27 -4.76 -2.01 16.18
CA THR A 27 -6.11 -1.42 16.05
C THR A 27 -6.09 0.10 16.13
N ARG A 28 -5.33 0.67 17.07
CA ARG A 28 -5.19 2.13 17.20
C ARG A 28 -4.50 2.73 15.97
N SER A 29 -3.36 2.17 15.60
CA SER A 29 -2.56 2.65 14.46
C SER A 29 -3.36 2.60 13.15
N HIS A 30 -4.13 1.53 12.91
CA HIS A 30 -5.05 1.46 11.77
C HIS A 30 -6.14 2.52 11.84
N GLY A 31 -6.71 2.76 13.02
CA GLY A 31 -7.74 3.79 13.22
C GLY A 31 -7.23 5.18 12.85
N ASP A 32 -6.06 5.56 13.37
CA ASP A 32 -5.43 6.85 13.12
C ASP A 32 -5.10 7.03 11.63
N ALA A 33 -4.56 5.99 10.99
CA ALA A 33 -4.24 6.01 9.56
C ALA A 33 -5.49 6.06 8.67
N LEU A 34 -6.56 5.35 9.03
CA LEU A 34 -7.84 5.39 8.32
C LEU A 34 -8.48 6.78 8.44
N GLU A 35 -8.51 7.36 9.63
CA GLU A 35 -9.02 8.72 9.83
C GLU A 35 -8.26 9.73 8.97
N ARG A 36 -6.92 9.67 8.99
CA ARG A 36 -6.07 10.50 8.13
C ARG A 36 -6.38 10.30 6.65
N SER A 37 -6.59 9.07 6.20
CA SER A 37 -6.88 8.78 4.79
C SER A 37 -8.25 9.32 4.38
N LEU A 38 -9.26 9.19 5.25
CA LEU A 38 -10.58 9.78 5.05
C LEU A 38 -10.51 11.30 4.98
N MET A 39 -9.76 11.95 5.88
CA MET A 39 -9.52 13.39 5.83
C MET A 39 -8.81 13.82 4.54
N ALA A 40 -7.79 13.09 4.10
CA ALA A 40 -7.07 13.39 2.86
C ALA A 40 -7.95 13.22 1.61
N SER A 41 -8.91 12.31 1.64
CA SER A 41 -9.90 12.08 0.57
C SER A 41 -11.10 13.04 0.62
N GLN A 42 -11.20 13.92 1.62
CA GLN A 42 -12.37 14.75 1.80
C GLN A 42 -12.63 15.67 0.59
N GLY A 43 -13.85 15.60 0.05
CA GLY A 43 -14.25 16.39 -1.13
C GLY A 43 -13.76 15.82 -2.46
N GLN A 44 -13.13 14.64 -2.47
CA GLN A 44 -12.75 13.91 -3.67
C GLN A 44 -13.73 12.76 -3.91
N ASP A 45 -13.99 12.44 -5.17
CA ASP A 45 -14.85 11.32 -5.55
C ASP A 45 -14.02 10.05 -5.74
N ILE A 46 -14.21 9.07 -4.84
CA ILE A 46 -13.47 7.81 -4.80
C ILE A 46 -14.43 6.62 -4.90
N ALA A 47 -13.97 5.52 -5.49
CA ALA A 47 -14.76 4.30 -5.63
C ALA A 47 -14.84 3.49 -4.33
N GLY A 48 -13.86 3.68 -3.44
CA GLY A 48 -13.77 3.01 -2.14
C GLY A 48 -12.36 3.09 -1.57
N LEU A 49 -12.18 2.47 -0.40
CA LEU A 49 -10.92 2.43 0.33
C LEU A 49 -10.77 1.08 1.04
N ASP A 50 -9.64 0.42 0.86
CA ASP A 50 -9.24 -0.76 1.64
C ASP A 50 -7.96 -0.47 2.45
N LEU A 51 -7.86 -1.02 3.65
CA LEU A 51 -6.60 -1.12 4.38
C LEU A 51 -5.96 -2.48 4.09
N VAL A 52 -4.70 -2.46 3.64
CA VAL A 52 -3.97 -3.66 3.24
C VAL A 52 -2.69 -3.81 4.05
N GLU A 53 -2.65 -4.84 4.87
CA GLU A 53 -1.50 -5.18 5.70
C GLU A 53 -0.46 -6.00 4.95
N LEU A 54 0.81 -5.60 5.13
CA LEU A 54 1.97 -6.42 4.84
C LEU A 54 2.82 -6.58 6.12
N PRO A 55 2.57 -7.63 6.92
CA PRO A 55 3.38 -7.93 8.09
C PRO A 55 4.81 -8.30 7.68
N ILE A 56 5.79 -7.65 8.30
CA ILE A 56 7.21 -7.94 8.10
C ILE A 56 7.88 -8.32 9.42
N ALA A 57 9.03 -8.98 9.33
CA ALA A 57 9.76 -9.38 10.52
C ALA A 57 10.23 -8.13 11.31
N ALA A 58 10.11 -8.15 12.63
CA ALA A 58 10.49 -7.04 13.51
C ALA A 58 11.92 -6.50 13.27
N PRO A 59 12.95 -7.32 12.96
CA PRO A 59 14.27 -6.80 12.59
C PRO A 59 14.25 -5.95 11.30
N VAL A 60 13.45 -6.32 10.31
CA VAL A 60 13.27 -5.56 9.06
C VAL A 60 12.56 -4.26 9.37
N PHE A 61 11.48 -4.30 10.15
CA PHE A 61 10.75 -3.08 10.55
C PHE A 61 11.66 -2.12 11.33
N LYS A 62 12.47 -2.64 12.26
CA LYS A 62 13.46 -1.85 12.99
C LYS A 62 14.50 -1.21 12.06
N ALA A 63 14.95 -1.94 11.03
CA ALA A 63 15.90 -1.41 10.04
C ALA A 63 15.30 -0.29 9.20
N LEU A 64 14.00 -0.36 8.86
CA LEU A 64 13.29 0.70 8.14
C LEU A 64 13.21 2.02 8.91
N ARG A 65 13.13 1.95 10.24
CA ARG A 65 12.90 3.16 11.05
C ARG A 65 13.99 4.20 10.93
N GLN A 66 15.25 3.78 10.85
CA GLN A 66 16.39 4.71 10.81
C GLN A 66 16.40 5.60 9.56
N PRO A 67 16.42 5.06 8.32
CA PRO A 67 16.44 5.88 7.12
C PRO A 67 15.17 6.72 6.94
N LEU A 68 14.04 6.29 7.51
CA LEU A 68 12.75 6.97 7.38
C LEU A 68 12.42 7.90 8.57
N ALA A 69 13.34 8.06 9.53
CA ALA A 69 13.14 8.86 10.75
C ALA A 69 11.85 8.51 11.52
N VAL A 70 11.46 7.24 11.51
CA VAL A 70 10.20 6.76 12.10
C VAL A 70 10.38 6.62 13.62
N PRO A 71 9.46 7.16 14.44
CA PRO A 71 9.49 7.03 15.89
C PRO A 71 9.50 5.57 16.39
N ALA A 72 10.03 5.34 17.59
CA ALA A 72 10.22 3.98 18.12
C ALA A 72 8.88 3.30 18.50
N GLU A 73 7.87 4.11 18.79
CA GLU A 73 6.51 3.74 19.14
C GLU A 73 5.65 3.37 17.92
N GLU A 74 6.04 3.80 16.72
CA GLU A 74 5.33 3.46 15.50
C GLU A 74 5.47 1.99 15.18
N ILE A 75 4.36 1.35 14.87
CA ILE A 75 4.28 -0.09 14.57
C ILE A 75 3.92 -0.37 13.11
N GLY A 76 3.59 0.66 12.34
CA GLY A 76 3.22 0.56 10.93
C GLY A 76 3.72 1.75 10.14
N LEU A 77 4.10 1.52 8.88
CA LEU A 77 4.39 2.59 7.92
C LEU A 77 3.28 2.58 6.87
N TYR A 78 2.49 3.65 6.87
CA TYR A 78 1.31 3.75 6.04
C TYR A 78 1.56 4.60 4.80
N ASP A 79 1.00 4.16 3.68
CA ASP A 79 0.92 4.99 2.49
C ASP A 79 -0.37 4.72 1.70
N VAL A 80 -0.78 5.67 0.85
CA VAL A 80 -2.00 5.60 0.05
C VAL A 80 -1.62 5.48 -1.42
N PHE A 81 -2.22 4.50 -2.11
CA PHE A 81 -2.05 4.29 -3.54
C PHE A 81 -3.39 4.18 -4.26
N PRO A 82 -3.43 4.48 -5.57
CA PRO A 82 -4.64 4.31 -6.37
C PRO A 82 -4.65 2.93 -7.04
N LEU A 83 -5.84 2.35 -7.16
CA LEU A 83 -6.14 1.20 -8.00
C LEU A 83 -7.35 1.51 -8.87
N ALA A 84 -7.46 0.80 -9.99
CA ALA A 84 -8.65 0.88 -10.83
C ALA A 84 -9.87 0.35 -10.07
N SER A 85 -10.98 1.09 -10.11
CA SER A 85 -12.24 0.75 -9.42
C SER A 85 -12.82 -0.62 -9.81
N HIS A 86 -12.62 -1.03 -11.06
CA HIS A 86 -13.07 -2.32 -11.59
C HIS A 86 -12.19 -3.51 -11.17
N LEU A 87 -11.04 -3.27 -10.53
CA LEU A 87 -10.17 -4.36 -10.07
C LEU A 87 -10.91 -5.20 -9.03
N ALA A 88 -10.87 -6.53 -9.21
CA ALA A 88 -11.53 -7.47 -8.30
C ALA A 88 -11.01 -7.32 -6.86
N PRO A 89 -11.88 -7.42 -5.83
CA PRO A 89 -11.48 -7.24 -4.43
C PRO A 89 -10.30 -8.11 -4.00
N GLU A 90 -10.25 -9.38 -4.43
CA GLU A 90 -9.15 -10.28 -4.12
C GLU A 90 -7.79 -9.81 -4.70
N LEU A 91 -7.82 -9.10 -5.83
CA LEU A 91 -6.60 -8.56 -6.46
C LEU A 91 -6.18 -7.23 -5.85
N ARG A 92 -7.10 -6.46 -5.26
CA ARG A 92 -6.76 -5.21 -4.54
C ARG A 92 -5.85 -5.48 -3.36
N LYS A 93 -6.13 -6.55 -2.59
CA LYS A 93 -5.25 -6.97 -1.48
C LYS A 93 -3.85 -7.32 -1.99
N VAL A 94 -3.75 -8.10 -3.06
CA VAL A 94 -2.45 -8.47 -3.66
C VAL A 94 -1.71 -7.24 -4.16
N ALA A 95 -2.40 -6.34 -4.84
CA ALA A 95 -1.82 -5.09 -5.34
C ALA A 95 -1.31 -4.21 -4.19
N GLY A 96 -2.10 -4.03 -3.12
CA GLY A 96 -1.68 -3.26 -1.95
C GLY A 96 -0.46 -3.87 -1.24
N GLN A 97 -0.42 -5.20 -1.08
CA GLN A 97 0.76 -5.87 -0.52
C GLN A 97 1.97 -5.74 -1.45
N PHE A 98 1.77 -5.85 -2.77
CA PHE A 98 2.85 -5.67 -3.75
C PHE A 98 3.44 -4.25 -3.69
N LEU A 99 2.59 -3.22 -3.65
CA LEU A 99 3.01 -1.82 -3.54
C LEU A 99 3.79 -1.54 -2.24
N ALA A 100 3.34 -2.09 -1.11
CA ALA A 100 4.09 -2.01 0.14
C ALA A 100 5.45 -2.75 0.06
N ALA A 101 5.47 -3.92 -0.58
CA ALA A 101 6.67 -4.72 -0.76
C ALA A 101 7.69 -4.04 -1.69
N GLU A 102 7.23 -3.37 -2.73
CA GLU A 102 8.07 -2.66 -3.70
C GLU A 102 8.89 -1.55 -3.03
N ALA A 103 8.28 -0.78 -2.13
CA ALA A 103 9.00 0.22 -1.33
C ALA A 103 10.12 -0.44 -0.50
N LEU A 104 9.83 -1.59 0.11
CA LEU A 104 10.78 -2.33 0.93
C LEU A 104 11.93 -2.94 0.10
N TRP A 105 11.64 -3.55 -1.04
CA TRP A 105 12.66 -4.06 -1.97
C TRP A 105 13.54 -2.94 -2.50
N THR A 106 12.95 -1.79 -2.85
CA THR A 106 13.71 -0.61 -3.28
C THR A 106 14.71 -0.16 -2.21
N MET A 107 14.32 -0.17 -0.93
CA MET A 107 15.22 0.17 0.17
C MET A 107 16.32 -0.87 0.40
N GLU A 108 16.01 -2.16 0.20
CA GLU A 108 17.00 -3.23 0.24
C GLU A 108 18.04 -3.08 -0.88
N GLU A 109 17.59 -2.85 -2.12
CA GLU A 109 18.45 -2.64 -3.29
C GLU A 109 19.37 -1.43 -3.14
N GLN A 110 18.90 -0.38 -2.48
CA GLN A 110 19.68 0.81 -2.14
C GLN A 110 20.63 0.61 -0.95
N GLY A 111 20.61 -0.56 -0.29
CA GLY A 111 21.43 -0.86 0.87
C GLY A 111 21.01 -0.13 2.15
N LEU A 112 19.83 0.47 2.17
CA LEU A 112 19.33 1.29 3.30
C LEU A 112 18.93 0.45 4.53
N LEU A 113 18.80 -0.87 4.35
CA LEU A 113 18.41 -1.80 5.42
C LEU A 113 19.59 -2.43 6.17
N GLY A 114 20.82 -1.98 5.91
CA GLY A 114 22.00 -2.42 6.66
C GLY A 114 22.29 -3.92 6.56
N GLY A 115 21.91 -4.55 5.44
CA GLY A 115 22.10 -5.99 5.20
C GLY A 115 21.13 -6.91 5.93
N VAL A 116 20.05 -6.36 6.53
CA VAL A 116 18.96 -7.19 7.07
C VAL A 116 18.23 -7.86 5.90
N PRO A 117 18.17 -9.21 5.83
CA PRO A 117 17.52 -9.91 4.73
C PRO A 117 16.02 -9.63 4.70
N VAL A 118 15.50 -9.19 3.55
CA VAL A 118 14.07 -8.98 3.36
C VAL A 118 13.44 -10.25 2.78
N ASN A 119 12.61 -10.91 3.58
CA ASN A 119 11.77 -12.02 3.12
C ASN A 119 10.29 -11.62 3.17
N VAL A 120 9.81 -10.95 2.13
CA VAL A 120 8.40 -10.56 2.01
C VAL A 120 7.56 -11.77 1.61
N LYS A 121 6.41 -11.96 2.26
CA LYS A 121 5.41 -12.95 1.87
C LYS A 121 4.12 -12.25 1.49
N LEU A 122 3.77 -12.33 0.21
CA LEU A 122 2.48 -11.85 -0.30
C LEU A 122 1.41 -12.94 -0.13
N ASP A 123 0.20 -12.54 0.22
CA ASP A 123 -0.97 -13.42 0.28
C ASP A 123 -1.54 -13.61 -1.14
N LEU A 124 -0.91 -14.49 -1.91
CA LEU A 124 -1.26 -14.71 -3.31
C LEU A 124 -2.43 -15.70 -3.48
N PRO A 125 -3.28 -15.52 -4.50
CA PRO A 125 -4.29 -16.51 -4.86
C PRO A 125 -3.67 -17.87 -5.21
N THR A 126 -4.46 -18.93 -5.05
CA THR A 126 -3.98 -20.29 -5.34
C THR A 126 -3.50 -20.42 -6.79
N GLY A 127 -2.32 -20.99 -6.99
CA GLY A 127 -1.72 -21.19 -8.32
C GLY A 127 -0.99 -19.96 -8.90
N TRP A 128 -0.84 -18.88 -8.13
CA TRP A 128 0.04 -17.79 -8.50
C TRP A 128 1.50 -18.12 -8.19
N GLU A 129 2.39 -17.73 -9.10
CA GLU A 129 3.83 -17.78 -8.85
C GLU A 129 4.22 -16.71 -7.84
N ARG A 130 5.23 -17.03 -7.01
CA ARG A 130 5.73 -16.11 -5.98
C ARG A 130 6.77 -15.14 -6.49
N ASP A 131 7.19 -15.27 -7.74
CA ASP A 131 8.15 -14.37 -8.36
C ASP A 131 7.54 -12.96 -8.47
N PRO A 132 8.22 -11.90 -7.96
CA PRO A 132 7.69 -10.54 -8.02
C PRO A 132 7.36 -10.05 -9.43
N LYS A 133 8.12 -10.46 -10.46
CA LYS A 133 7.86 -10.03 -11.84
C LYS A 133 6.59 -10.68 -12.37
N GLU A 134 6.37 -11.95 -12.07
CA GLU A 134 5.13 -12.65 -12.46
C GLU A 134 3.91 -12.06 -11.75
N VAL A 135 4.02 -11.74 -10.45
CA VAL A 135 2.95 -11.05 -9.72
C VAL A 135 2.65 -9.69 -10.35
N HIS A 136 3.68 -8.90 -10.64
CA HIS A 136 3.53 -7.59 -11.28
C HIS A 136 2.85 -7.70 -12.65
N GLN A 137 3.28 -8.63 -13.51
CA GLN A 137 2.69 -8.83 -14.83
C GLN A 137 1.21 -9.21 -14.74
N ARG A 138 0.82 -10.04 -13.78
CA ARG A 138 -0.58 -10.40 -13.56
C ARG A 138 -1.42 -9.20 -13.09
N LEU A 139 -0.89 -8.38 -12.18
CA LEU A 139 -1.58 -7.17 -11.71
C LEU A 139 -1.76 -6.16 -12.85
N VAL A 140 -0.72 -5.95 -13.67
CA VAL A 140 -0.79 -5.10 -14.86
C VAL A 140 -1.79 -5.65 -15.87
N GLY A 141 -1.75 -6.95 -16.17
CA GLY A 141 -2.69 -7.60 -17.08
C GLY A 141 -4.14 -7.55 -16.60
N ALA A 142 -4.36 -7.46 -15.28
CA ALA A 142 -5.67 -7.26 -14.67
C ALA A 142 -6.12 -5.79 -14.63
N GLY A 143 -5.31 -4.85 -15.14
CA GLY A 143 -5.63 -3.43 -15.15
C GLY A 143 -5.57 -2.79 -13.75
N ALA A 144 -4.72 -3.27 -12.84
CA ALA A 144 -4.67 -2.75 -11.47
C ALA A 144 -4.41 -1.22 -11.42
N LEU A 145 -3.66 -0.69 -12.39
CA LEU A 145 -3.34 0.73 -12.54
C LEU A 145 -3.97 1.35 -13.80
N ASP A 146 -5.02 0.73 -14.36
CA ASP A 146 -5.79 1.26 -15.50
C ASP A 146 -6.70 2.41 -15.05
N LEU A 147 -6.08 3.53 -14.66
CA LEU A 147 -6.73 4.74 -14.19
C LEU A 147 -7.06 5.67 -15.36
N THR A 148 -8.15 6.43 -15.23
CA THR A 148 -8.41 7.57 -16.12
C THR A 148 -7.52 8.76 -15.74
N GLU A 149 -7.34 9.71 -16.65
CA GLU A 149 -6.62 10.96 -16.35
C GLU A 149 -7.23 11.70 -15.16
N SER A 150 -8.56 11.80 -15.10
CA SER A 150 -9.26 12.40 -13.96
C SER A 150 -9.01 11.64 -12.65
N GLY A 151 -9.00 10.30 -12.67
CA GLY A 151 -8.69 9.49 -11.50
C GLY A 151 -7.26 9.67 -11.00
N ILE A 152 -6.30 9.86 -11.92
CA ILE A 152 -4.92 10.18 -11.58
C ILE A 152 -4.82 11.55 -10.89
N GLU A 153 -5.50 12.57 -11.41
CA GLU A 153 -5.50 13.91 -10.80
C GLU A 153 -6.20 13.92 -9.43
N THR A 154 -7.31 13.21 -9.29
CA THR A 154 -7.96 12.98 -8.00
C THR A 154 -7.00 12.33 -7.01
N TYR A 155 -6.32 11.25 -7.39
CA TYR A 155 -5.34 10.60 -6.53
C TYR A 155 -4.18 11.54 -6.15
N LYS A 156 -3.62 12.30 -7.08
CA LYS A 156 -2.54 13.26 -6.78
C LYS A 156 -2.96 14.27 -5.71
N ALA A 157 -4.19 14.78 -5.78
CA ALA A 157 -4.72 15.69 -4.77
C ALA A 157 -4.80 15.03 -3.39
N ILE A 158 -5.28 13.78 -3.33
CA ILE A 158 -5.38 12.98 -2.10
C ILE A 158 -3.99 12.69 -1.53
N LYS A 159 -3.07 12.21 -2.36
CA LYS A 159 -1.68 11.92 -1.96
C LYS A 159 -0.97 13.17 -1.42
N ALA A 160 -1.17 14.32 -2.08
CA ALA A 160 -0.63 15.59 -1.58
C ALA A 160 -1.25 16.03 -0.24
N ALA A 161 -2.52 15.73 0.02
CA ALA A 161 -3.16 16.00 1.31
C ALA A 161 -2.67 15.03 2.40
N TRP A 162 -2.51 13.75 2.05
CA TRP A 162 -1.91 12.73 2.91
C TRP A 162 -0.50 13.15 3.31
N ASP A 163 0.39 13.49 2.38
CA ASP A 163 1.79 13.79 2.68
C ASP A 163 1.98 15.06 3.54
N LYS A 164 1.01 15.98 3.55
CA LYS A 164 1.04 17.21 4.39
C LYS A 164 0.74 16.96 5.87
N THR A 165 0.18 15.81 6.22
CA THR A 165 -0.17 15.45 7.60
C THR A 165 0.89 14.61 8.30
N ASN A 166 2.09 14.47 7.70
CA ASN A 166 3.29 13.88 8.33
C ASN A 166 4.08 14.90 9.14
#